data_AF-A0A953NWY0-F1
#
_entry.id   AF-A0A953NWY0-F1
#
_cell.length_a   1.000
_cell.length_b   1.000
_cell.length_c   1.000
_cell.angle_alpha   90.00
_cell.angle_beta   90.00
_cell.angle_gamma   90.00
#
_symmetry.space_group_name_H-M   'P 1'
#
loop_
_entity.id
_entity.type
_entity.pdbx_description
1 polymer ?
#
loop_
_entity_poly.entity_id
_entity_poly.type
_entity_poly.pdbx_seq_one_letter_code
_entity_poly.pdbx_strand_id
1 'polypeptide(L)'
;MSLTVARGVYNPEKDRFHFYVAFKPGLDPTAAERGVEVSFPIEVALSLTETGELADLAFELPPPCRARDTLLYLVKTDSVSIIDQHIFVTVPGLNGDAVIETTASLEIDGTGRIIGVEID
;
A
#
# COMPACT_ATOMS: atom_id res chain seq x y z
N MET A 1 -4.90 14.67 -0.32
CA MET A 1 -4.71 13.96 -1.64
C MET A 1 -5.42 12.62 -1.54
N SER A 2 -5.89 12.06 -2.66
CA SER A 2 -6.51 10.72 -2.68
C SER A 2 -5.48 9.64 -3.04
N LEU A 3 -5.55 8.50 -2.35
CA LEU A 3 -4.86 7.27 -2.77
C LEU A 3 -5.63 6.58 -3.89
N THR A 4 -4.94 5.75 -4.67
CA THR A 4 -5.55 4.91 -5.70
C THR A 4 -5.26 3.45 -5.36
N VAL A 5 -6.30 2.61 -5.37
CA VAL A 5 -6.16 1.16 -5.19
C VAL A 5 -6.46 0.47 -6.51
N ALA A 6 -5.59 -0.43 -6.94
CA ALA A 6 -5.87 -1.39 -7.98
C ALA A 6 -5.90 -2.81 -7.41
N ARG A 7 -6.81 -3.61 -7.93
CA ARG A 7 -6.95 -5.03 -7.61
C ARG A 7 -6.68 -5.83 -8.87
N GLY A 8 -5.71 -6.73 -8.80
CA GLY A 8 -5.44 -7.71 -9.85
C GLY A 8 -6.51 -8.79 -9.91
N VAL A 9 -6.40 -9.65 -10.93
CA VAL A 9 -7.26 -10.84 -11.03
C VAL A 9 -6.84 -11.83 -9.94
N TYR A 10 -7.84 -12.44 -9.27
CA TYR A 10 -7.59 -13.50 -8.31
C TYR A 10 -6.74 -14.61 -8.94
N ASN A 11 -5.66 -15.01 -8.28
CA ASN A 11 -4.83 -16.11 -8.74
C ASN A 11 -5.26 -17.41 -8.04
N PRO A 12 -6.05 -18.28 -8.70
CA PRO A 12 -6.53 -19.52 -8.09
C PRO A 12 -5.43 -20.56 -7.85
N GLU A 13 -4.30 -20.48 -8.55
CA GLU A 13 -3.17 -21.41 -8.33
C GLU A 13 -2.40 -21.07 -7.05
N LYS A 14 -2.40 -19.80 -6.66
CA LYS A 14 -1.72 -19.31 -5.44
C LYS A 14 -2.67 -19.05 -4.28
N ASP A 15 -3.98 -19.09 -4.54
CA ASP A 15 -5.06 -18.77 -3.60
C ASP A 15 -4.93 -17.35 -3.00
N ARG A 16 -4.61 -16.37 -3.85
CA ARG A 16 -4.30 -15.00 -3.42
C ARG A 16 -4.89 -13.91 -4.31
N PHE A 17 -5.17 -12.78 -3.69
CA PHE A 17 -5.50 -11.53 -4.35
C PHE A 17 -4.26 -10.66 -4.47
N HIS A 18 -4.02 -10.11 -5.65
CA HIS A 18 -2.98 -9.11 -5.86
C HIS A 18 -3.59 -7.71 -5.69
N PHE A 19 -2.99 -6.89 -4.83
CA PHE A 19 -3.40 -5.49 -4.65
C PHE A 19 -2.22 -4.55 -4.84
N TYR A 20 -2.51 -3.37 -5.37
CA TYR A 20 -1.57 -2.27 -5.39
C TYR A 20 -2.21 -1.01 -4.82
N VAL A 21 -1.54 -0.39 -3.85
CA VAL A 21 -1.96 0.86 -3.23
C VAL A 21 -0.97 1.95 -3.61
N ALA A 22 -1.40 2.88 -4.48
CA ALA A 22 -0.61 4.00 -4.94
C ALA A 22 -0.81 5.24 -4.05
N PHE A 23 0.29 5.82 -3.59
CA PHE A 23 0.32 7.08 -2.84
C PHE A 23 0.77 8.27 -3.69
N LYS A 24 1.57 8.02 -4.73
CA LYS A 24 2.05 9.07 -5.63
C LYS A 24 0.90 9.54 -6.55
N PRO A 25 0.57 10.84 -6.57
CA PRO A 25 -0.50 11.36 -7.42
C PRO A 25 -0.23 11.09 -8.90
N GLY A 26 -1.25 10.61 -9.61
CA GLY A 26 -1.18 10.32 -11.05
C GLY A 26 -0.36 9.06 -11.40
N LEU A 27 0.11 8.30 -10.41
CA LEU A 27 0.71 7.00 -10.66
C LEU A 27 -0.37 6.03 -11.13
N ASP A 28 -0.12 5.37 -12.26
CA ASP A 28 -0.95 4.26 -12.74
C ASP A 28 -0.51 2.97 -12.05
N PRO A 29 -1.34 2.41 -11.14
CA PRO A 29 -1.00 1.20 -10.40
C PRO A 29 -0.94 -0.06 -11.30
N THR A 30 -1.48 0.00 -12.52
CA THR A 30 -1.49 -1.11 -13.48
C THR A 30 -0.35 -1.06 -14.49
N ALA A 31 0.45 0.01 -14.48
CA ALA A 31 1.57 0.16 -15.40
C ALA A 31 2.70 -0.83 -15.05
N ALA A 32 3.32 -1.41 -16.09
CA ALA A 32 4.45 -2.32 -15.92
C ALA A 32 5.71 -1.61 -15.38
N GLU A 33 5.91 -0.33 -15.72
CA GLU A 33 7.01 0.50 -15.23
C GLU A 33 6.44 1.68 -14.42
N ARG A 34 6.46 1.55 -13.10
CA ARG A 34 5.93 2.55 -12.15
C ARG A 34 6.98 3.55 -11.65
N GLY A 35 8.23 3.40 -12.12
CA GLY A 35 9.36 4.21 -11.65
C GLY A 35 9.89 3.79 -10.27
N VAL A 36 9.73 2.50 -9.92
CA VAL A 36 10.31 1.88 -8.72
C VAL A 36 11.83 1.83 -8.89
N GLU A 37 12.56 2.40 -7.93
CA GLU A 37 14.02 2.26 -7.84
C GLU A 37 14.42 1.19 -6.82
N VAL A 38 13.71 1.15 -5.69
CA VAL A 38 13.98 0.22 -4.58
C VAL A 38 12.66 -0.30 -4.00
N SER A 39 12.64 -1.56 -3.58
CA SER A 39 11.55 -2.16 -2.83
C SER A 39 12.04 -2.77 -1.51
N PHE A 40 11.20 -2.70 -0.47
CA PHE A 40 11.45 -3.31 0.84
C PHE A 40 10.34 -4.30 1.18
N PRO A 41 10.66 -5.54 1.57
CA PRO A 41 9.67 -6.46 2.10
C PRO A 41 9.18 -5.95 3.46
N ILE A 42 7.86 -5.94 3.66
CA ILE A 42 7.19 -5.55 4.89
C ILE A 42 6.12 -6.57 5.25
N GLU A 43 5.86 -6.73 6.55
CA GLU A 43 4.67 -7.41 7.04
C GLU A 43 3.52 -6.40 7.09
N VAL A 44 2.35 -6.83 6.62
CA VAL A 44 1.15 -6.01 6.56
C VAL A 44 -0.03 -6.74 7.16
N ALA A 45 -0.85 -6.01 7.90
CA ALA A 45 -2.19 -6.43 8.28
C ALA A 45 -3.18 -5.73 7.35
N LEU A 46 -3.96 -6.49 6.59
CA LEU A 46 -4.95 -5.94 5.65
C LEU A 46 -6.35 -6.40 6.00
N SER A 47 -7.32 -5.53 5.77
CA SER A 47 -8.73 -5.73 6.01
C SER A 47 -9.45 -5.83 4.67
N LEU A 48 -10.21 -6.90 4.43
CA LEU A 48 -10.95 -7.13 3.18
C LEU A 48 -12.46 -7.11 3.42
N THR A 49 -13.20 -6.59 2.44
CA THR A 49 -14.65 -6.76 2.36
C THR A 49 -15.04 -8.20 2.00
N GLU A 50 -16.30 -8.58 2.20
CA GLU A 50 -16.87 -9.86 1.74
C GLU A 50 -16.66 -10.11 0.23
N THR A 51 -16.62 -9.04 -0.56
CA THR A 51 -16.39 -9.07 -2.02
C THR A 51 -14.90 -9.16 -2.40
N GLY A 52 -13.99 -9.16 -1.43
CA GLY A 52 -12.54 -9.22 -1.64
C GLY A 52 -11.92 -7.89 -2.04
N GLU A 53 -12.54 -6.77 -1.69
CA GLU A 53 -11.99 -5.42 -1.88
C GLU A 53 -11.15 -5.02 -0.66
N LEU A 54 -10.06 -4.28 -0.86
CA LEU A 54 -9.23 -3.79 0.24
C LEU A 54 -9.97 -2.67 0.97
N ALA A 55 -10.28 -2.88 2.24
CA ALA A 55 -10.89 -1.88 3.10
C ALA A 55 -9.84 -1.07 3.85
N ASP A 56 -8.86 -1.72 4.48
CA ASP A 56 -7.80 -1.06 5.25
C ASP A 56 -6.47 -1.82 5.11
N LEU A 57 -5.35 -1.14 5.34
CA LEU A 57 -4.05 -1.78 5.50
C LEU A 57 -3.22 -1.08 6.59
N ALA A 58 -2.40 -1.84 7.30
CA ALA A 58 -1.48 -1.33 8.30
C ALA A 58 -0.12 -2.03 8.22
N PHE A 59 0.95 -1.27 8.46
CA PHE A 59 2.32 -1.80 8.42
C PHE A 59 3.32 -0.91 9.18
N GLU A 60 4.45 -1.48 9.57
CA GLU A 60 5.57 -0.73 10.16
C GLU A 60 6.52 -0.24 9.06
N LEU A 61 6.98 1.01 9.16
CA LEU A 61 8.00 1.53 8.26
C LEU A 61 9.37 0.87 8.51
N PRO A 62 10.03 0.33 7.47
CA PRO A 62 11.42 -0.07 7.56
C PRO A 62 12.31 1.11 8.01
N PRO A 63 13.41 0.88 8.75
CA PRO A 63 14.29 1.95 9.21
C PRO A 63 14.73 2.96 8.13
N PRO A 64 15.08 2.55 6.89
CA PRO A 64 15.42 3.47 5.82
C PRO A 64 14.27 4.39 5.37
N CYS A 65 13.02 3.99 5.63
CA CYS A 65 11.82 4.66 5.11
C CYS A 65 11.21 5.68 6.09
N ARG A 66 11.81 5.86 7.27
CA ARG A 66 11.28 6.72 8.34
C ARG A 66 11.60 8.21 8.17
N ALA A 67 12.40 8.56 7.16
CA ALA A 67 12.77 9.95 6.89
C ALA A 67 11.57 10.77 6.39
N ARG A 68 11.48 12.03 6.82
CA ARG A 68 10.34 12.91 6.50
C ARG A 68 10.12 13.08 5.00
N ASP A 69 11.19 13.21 4.22
CA ASP A 69 11.10 13.37 2.77
C ASP A 69 10.60 12.11 2.07
N THR A 70 10.91 10.93 2.63
CA THR A 70 10.41 9.65 2.12
C THR A 70 8.90 9.52 2.27
N LEU A 71 8.33 10.11 3.32
CA LEU A 71 6.91 10.09 3.65
C LEU A 71 6.08 11.18 2.94
N LEU A 72 6.67 11.94 2.01
CA LEU A 72 6.06 13.14 1.42
C LEU A 72 4.63 12.92 0.88
N TYR A 73 4.41 11.80 0.19
CA TYR A 73 3.09 11.47 -0.37
C TYR A 73 2.12 10.99 0.70
N LEU A 74 2.58 10.13 1.62
CA LEU A 74 1.78 9.60 2.72
C LEU A 74 1.22 10.71 3.62
N VAL A 75 2.05 11.67 4.02
CA VAL A 75 1.65 12.81 4.89
C VAL A 75 0.62 13.72 4.22
N LYS A 76 0.51 13.69 2.89
CA LYS A 76 -0.45 14.49 2.12
C LYS A 76 -1.72 13.72 1.76
N THR A 77 -1.79 12.44 2.09
CA THR A 77 -2.93 11.57 1.76
C THR A 77 -3.88 11.51 2.94
N ASP A 78 -5.13 11.93 2.71
CA ASP A 78 -6.09 12.13 3.81
C ASP A 78 -6.51 10.81 4.47
N SER A 79 -6.46 9.71 3.72
CA SER A 79 -6.76 8.37 4.22
C SER A 79 -5.56 7.64 4.84
N VAL A 80 -4.45 8.35 5.08
CA VAL A 80 -3.23 7.79 5.69
C VAL A 80 -2.97 8.46 7.03
N SER A 81 -2.77 7.66 8.06
CA SER A 81 -2.34 8.09 9.39
C SER A 81 -1.00 7.45 9.75
N ILE A 82 -0.14 8.21 10.44
CA ILE A 82 1.18 7.75 10.89
C ILE A 82 1.27 7.94 12.40
N ILE A 83 1.43 6.85 13.15
CA ILE A 83 1.56 6.86 14.61
C ILE A 83 2.74 5.97 14.98
N ASP A 84 3.73 6.50 15.68
CA ASP A 84 4.91 5.74 16.14
C ASP A 84 5.48 4.79 15.08
N GLN A 85 5.73 5.31 13.87
CA GLN A 85 6.29 4.58 12.71
C GLN A 85 5.38 3.51 12.10
N HIS A 86 4.15 3.36 12.60
CA HIS A 86 3.11 2.55 11.99
C HIS A 86 2.28 3.40 11.04
N ILE A 87 2.06 2.86 9.85
CA ILE A 87 1.19 3.43 8.82
C ILE A 87 -0.15 2.72 8.89
N PHE A 88 -1.22 3.51 8.89
CA PHE A 88 -2.59 3.05 8.75
C PHE A 88 -3.16 3.70 7.49
N VAL A 89 -3.66 2.88 6.58
CA VAL A 89 -4.29 3.33 5.33
C VAL A 89 -5.72 2.81 5.32
N THR A 90 -6.68 3.70 5.15
CA THR A 90 -8.10 3.34 5.03
C THR A 90 -8.58 3.61 3.63
N VAL A 91 -9.39 2.74 3.03
CA VAL A 91 -10.05 2.97 1.75
C VAL A 91 -11.42 3.59 2.02
N PRO A 92 -11.65 4.87 1.69
CA PRO A 92 -12.88 5.56 2.08
C PRO A 92 -14.13 4.88 1.52
N GLY A 93 -15.12 4.67 2.39
CA GLY A 93 -16.42 4.10 2.03
C GLY A 93 -16.48 2.57 2.03
N LEU A 94 -15.38 1.89 2.36
CA LEU A 94 -15.34 0.45 2.57
C LEU A 94 -15.18 0.14 4.06
N ASN A 95 -15.78 -0.96 4.50
CA ASN A 95 -15.57 -1.54 5.82
C ASN A 95 -15.11 -2.99 5.61
N GLY A 96 -14.09 -3.43 6.33
CA GLY A 96 -13.63 -4.80 6.20
C GLY A 96 -14.38 -5.77 7.09
N ASP A 97 -14.50 -6.99 6.61
CA ASP A 97 -15.16 -8.13 7.24
C ASP A 97 -14.14 -9.16 7.77
N ALA A 98 -12.94 -9.18 7.21
CA ALA A 98 -11.87 -10.10 7.58
C ALA A 98 -10.50 -9.39 7.62
N VAL A 99 -9.66 -9.75 8.59
CA VAL A 99 -8.28 -9.26 8.71
C VAL A 99 -7.30 -10.39 8.40
N ILE A 100 -6.31 -10.10 7.56
CA ILE A 100 -5.30 -11.05 7.08
C ILE A 100 -3.93 -10.44 7.30
N GLU A 101 -2.98 -11.22 7.80
CA GLU A 101 -1.57 -10.86 7.86
C GLU A 101 -0.82 -11.50 6.68
N THR A 102 -0.04 -10.70 5.95
CA THR A 102 0.75 -11.17 4.81
C THR A 102 2.00 -10.32 4.60
N THR A 103 2.82 -10.69 3.62
CA THR A 103 3.97 -9.90 3.17
C THR A 103 3.59 -9.02 2.00
N ALA A 104 4.17 -7.82 1.94
CA ALA A 104 4.04 -6.89 0.82
C ALA A 104 5.40 -6.25 0.48
N SER A 105 5.46 -5.60 -0.67
CA SER A 105 6.61 -4.82 -1.12
C SER A 105 6.29 -3.33 -1.04
N LEU A 106 7.01 -2.61 -0.17
CA LEU A 106 6.97 -1.15 -0.08
C LEU A 106 7.88 -0.56 -1.15
N GLU A 107 7.32 0.18 -2.11
CA GLU A 107 8.03 0.70 -3.27
C GLU A 107 8.47 2.15 -3.10
N ILE A 108 9.71 2.44 -3.50
CA ILE A 108 10.34 3.76 -3.43
C ILE A 108 10.76 4.20 -4.84
N ASP A 109 10.53 5.47 -5.20
CA ASP A 109 10.99 6.04 -6.48
C ASP A 109 12.44 6.53 -6.47
N GLY A 110 12.91 6.91 -7.67
CA GLY A 110 14.21 7.55 -7.95
C GLY A 110 14.62 8.73 -7.07
N THR A 111 13.70 9.26 -6.25
CA THR A 111 13.91 10.40 -5.36
C THR A 111 13.85 10.00 -3.88
N GLY A 112 13.79 8.72 -3.57
CA GLY A 112 13.73 8.19 -2.21
C GLY A 112 12.37 8.32 -1.54
N ARG A 113 11.27 8.45 -2.30
CA ARG A 113 9.91 8.63 -1.78
C ARG A 113 9.07 7.36 -1.92
N ILE A 114 8.28 7.05 -0.90
CA ILE A 114 7.33 5.92 -0.96
C ILE A 114 6.24 6.25 -1.98
N ILE A 115 6.12 5.42 -3.01
CA ILE A 115 5.15 5.62 -4.10
C ILE A 115 3.97 4.67 -4.02
N GLY A 116 4.14 3.49 -3.42
CA GLY A 116 3.08 2.51 -3.27
C GLY A 116 3.45 1.29 -2.44
N VAL A 117 2.47 0.42 -2.23
CA VAL A 117 2.61 -0.90 -1.63
C VAL A 117 1.99 -1.93 -2.57
N GLU A 118 2.76 -2.95 -2.92
CA GLU A 118 2.34 -4.10 -3.71
C GLU A 118 2.15 -5.32 -2.81
N ILE A 119 0.97 -5.93 -2.84
CA ILE A 119 0.56 -7.03 -1.96
C ILE A 119 0.25 -8.26 -2.83
N ASP A 120 0.91 -9.39 -2.53
CA ASP A 120 0.86 -10.64 -3.30
C ASP A 120 0.25 -11.85 -2.58
#